data_AF-A0A523Y756-F1
#
_entry.id   AF-A0A523Y756-F1
#
_cell.length_a   1.000
_cell.length_b   1.000
_cell.length_c   1.000
_cell.angle_alpha   90.00
_cell.angle_beta   90.00
_cell.angle_gamma   90.00
#
_symmetry.space_group_name_H-M   'P 1'
#
loop_
_entity.id
_entity.type
_entity.pdbx_description
1 polymer ?
#
loop_
_entity_poly.entity_id
_entity_poly.type
_entity_poly.pdbx_seq_one_letter_code
_entity_poly.pdbx_strand_id
1 'polypeptide(L)'
;MNREEIITTLKAQYSRDLRKQLVKTILTNEKDQDKTAVKQQYNLMNQIFSYVLKECNWSMSQNSENWDNAPLEIMAEVFPKLATTQWYKEQDIAVKKNIDVVIG
;
A
#
# COMPACT_ATOMS: atom_id res chain seq x y z
N MET A 1 -0.06 -16.12 -5.28
CA MET A 1 -0.65 -15.64 -6.55
C MET A 1 0.42 -14.88 -7.32
N ASN A 2 0.35 -14.81 -8.65
CA ASN A 2 1.23 -13.92 -9.41
C ASN A 2 0.74 -12.46 -9.27
N ARG A 3 1.64 -11.49 -9.43
CA ARG A 3 1.39 -10.04 -9.33
C ARG A 3 0.12 -9.60 -10.07
N GLU A 4 -0.05 -10.05 -11.32
CA GLU A 4 -1.21 -9.71 -12.16
C GLU A 4 -2.53 -10.25 -11.61
N GLU A 5 -2.52 -11.42 -10.97
CA GLU A 5 -3.72 -12.00 -10.36
C GLU A 5 -4.15 -11.19 -9.13
N ILE A 6 -3.19 -10.77 -8.30
CA ILE A 6 -3.47 -9.92 -7.12
C ILE A 6 -4.07 -8.59 -7.58
N ILE A 7 -3.47 -7.96 -8.59
CA ILE A 7 -3.96 -6.72 -9.18
C ILE A 7 -5.37 -6.91 -9.73
N THR A 8 -5.63 -7.99 -10.46
CA THR A 8 -6.93 -8.29 -11.05
C THR A 8 -7.99 -8.50 -9.97
N THR A 9 -7.68 -9.27 -8.94
CA THR A 9 -8.56 -9.50 -7.78
C THR A 9 -8.91 -8.19 -7.07
N LEU A 10 -7.92 -7.34 -6.79
CA LEU A 10 -8.16 -6.04 -6.18
C LEU A 10 -8.98 -5.11 -7.09
N LYS A 11 -8.70 -5.10 -8.40
CA LYS A 11 -9.48 -4.30 -9.38
C LYS A 11 -10.91 -4.81 -9.56
N ALA A 12 -11.17 -6.09 -9.30
CA ALA A 12 -12.50 -6.69 -9.31
C ALA A 12 -13.27 -6.41 -8.01
N GLN A 13 -12.59 -6.50 -6.86
CA GLN A 13 -13.18 -6.22 -5.55
C GLN A 13 -13.45 -4.73 -5.32
N TYR A 14 -12.56 -3.87 -5.83
CA TYR A 14 -12.70 -2.42 -5.77
C TYR A 14 -12.96 -1.87 -7.17
N SER A 15 -14.20 -1.43 -7.41
CA SER A 15 -14.58 -0.79 -8.66
C SER A 15 -13.67 0.41 -8.99
N ARG A 16 -13.57 0.78 -10.26
CA ARG A 16 -12.74 1.91 -10.69
C ARG A 16 -13.09 3.20 -9.92
N ASP A 17 -14.38 3.45 -9.68
CA ASP A 17 -14.83 4.61 -8.93
C ASP A 17 -14.45 4.53 -7.45
N LEU A 18 -14.62 3.37 -6.81
CA LEU A 18 -14.21 3.19 -5.41
C LEU A 18 -12.71 3.41 -5.23
N ARG A 19 -11.88 2.88 -6.14
CA ARG A 19 -10.42 3.08 -6.09
C ARG A 19 -10.03 4.55 -6.19
N LYS A 20 -10.70 5.32 -7.07
CA LYS A 20 -10.48 6.76 -7.19
C LYS A 20 -10.99 7.52 -5.97
N GLN A 21 -12.17 7.18 -5.47
CA GLN A 21 -12.79 7.83 -4.31
C GLN A 21 -11.94 7.62 -3.07
N LEU A 22 -11.45 6.40 -2.83
CA LEU A 22 -10.58 6.09 -1.69
C LEU A 22 -9.35 7.01 -1.65
N VAL A 23 -8.61 7.11 -2.75
CA VAL A 23 -7.41 7.97 -2.82
C VAL A 23 -7.78 9.44 -2.71
N LYS A 24 -8.88 9.87 -3.34
CA LYS A 24 -9.36 11.26 -3.22
C LYS A 24 -9.68 11.60 -1.77
N THR A 25 -10.39 10.73 -1.05
CA THR A 25 -10.75 10.93 0.35
C THR A 25 -9.51 10.99 1.24
N ILE A 26 -8.52 10.12 1.00
CA ILE A 26 -7.23 10.20 1.70
C ILE A 26 -6.58 11.56 1.49
N LEU A 27 -6.42 12.00 0.24
CA LEU A 27 -5.78 13.28 -0.08
C LEU A 27 -6.55 14.48 0.49
N THR A 28 -7.88 14.45 0.47
CA THR A 28 -8.72 15.48 1.07
C THR A 28 -8.51 15.53 2.59
N ASN A 29 -8.57 14.38 3.27
CA ASN A 29 -8.41 14.34 4.72
C ASN A 29 -6.99 14.72 5.16
N GLU A 30 -5.97 14.33 4.40
CA GLU A 30 -4.58 14.75 4.61
C GLU A 30 -4.44 16.27 4.50
N LYS A 31 -5.06 16.88 3.48
CA LYS A 31 -5.06 18.34 3.27
C LYS A 31 -5.81 19.09 4.37
N ASP A 32 -6.97 18.57 4.77
CA ASP A 32 -7.83 19.18 5.79
C ASP A 32 -7.32 18.91 7.22
N GLN A 33 -6.25 18.12 7.36
CA GLN A 33 -5.62 17.73 8.63
C GLN A 33 -6.60 17.08 9.63
N ASP A 34 -7.66 16.42 9.13
CA ASP A 34 -8.59 15.65 9.95
C ASP A 34 -7.91 14.34 10.38
N LYS A 35 -7.24 14.40 11.54
CA LYS A 35 -6.49 13.27 12.09
C LYS A 35 -7.33 12.01 12.28
N THR A 36 -8.62 12.16 12.61
CA THR A 36 -9.51 11.01 12.84
C THR A 36 -9.86 10.35 11.52
N ALA A 37 -10.26 11.14 10.53
CA ALA A 37 -10.60 10.64 9.21
C ALA A 37 -9.37 10.07 8.49
N VAL A 38 -8.21 10.72 8.59
CA VAL A 38 -6.92 10.20 8.08
C VAL A 38 -6.62 8.83 8.68
N LYS A 39 -6.70 8.69 10.01
CA LYS A 39 -6.42 7.42 10.69
C LYS A 39 -7.36 6.30 10.24
N GLN A 40 -8.65 6.60 10.06
CA GLN A 40 -9.62 5.61 9.57
C GLN A 40 -9.29 5.15 8.14
N GLN A 41 -8.96 6.09 7.25
CA GLN A 41 -8.60 5.74 5.87
C GLN A 41 -7.28 4.97 5.81
N TYR A 42 -6.29 5.33 6.64
CA TYR A 42 -5.02 4.62 6.73
C TYR A 42 -5.21 3.20 7.25
N ASN A 43 -6.09 2.98 8.22
CA ASN A 43 -6.41 1.64 8.71
C ASN A 43 -6.99 0.76 7.60
N LEU A 44 -7.91 1.31 6.79
CA LEU A 44 -8.44 0.60 5.63
C LEU A 44 -7.33 0.27 4.62
N MET A 45 -6.45 1.23 4.31
CA MET A 45 -5.29 0.99 3.44
C MET A 45 -4.36 -0.09 3.99
N ASN A 46 -4.11 -0.10 5.30
CA ASN A 46 -3.28 -1.11 5.96
C ASN A 46 -3.91 -2.50 5.90
N GLN A 47 -5.23 -2.62 6.01
CA GLN A 47 -5.92 -3.90 5.83
C GLN A 47 -5.76 -4.44 4.41
N ILE A 48 -5.93 -3.58 3.40
CA ILE A 48 -5.74 -3.96 2.00
C ILE A 48 -4.27 -4.34 1.76
N PHE A 49 -3.34 -3.55 2.28
CA PHE A 49 -1.91 -3.82 2.15
C PHE A 49 -1.50 -5.13 2.83
N SER A 50 -2.07 -5.45 3.99
CA SER A 50 -1.82 -6.72 4.69
C SER A 50 -2.28 -7.93 3.87
N TYR A 51 -3.39 -7.80 3.14
CA TYR A 51 -3.83 -8.80 2.18
C TYR A 51 -2.80 -8.96 1.05
N VAL A 52 -2.34 -7.86 0.45
CA VAL A 52 -1.31 -7.91 -0.61
C VAL A 52 -0.02 -8.55 -0.13
N LEU A 53 0.47 -8.19 1.05
CA LEU A 53 1.66 -8.80 1.65
C LEU A 53 1.51 -10.31 1.80
N LYS A 54 0.34 -10.77 2.27
CA LYS A 54 0.03 -12.19 2.40
C LYS A 54 0.00 -12.91 1.04
N GLU A 55 -0.67 -12.33 0.04
CA GLU A 55 -0.78 -12.93 -1.29
C GLU A 55 0.53 -12.94 -2.09
N CYS A 56 1.41 -11.97 -1.81
CA CYS A 56 2.79 -11.95 -2.30
C CYS A 56 3.69 -12.96 -1.57
N ASN A 57 3.15 -13.75 -0.63
CA ASN A 57 3.89 -14.67 0.24
C ASN A 57 5.11 -14.00 0.89
N TRP A 58 4.96 -12.72 1.22
CA TRP A 58 6.05 -11.89 1.72
C TRP A 58 6.31 -12.26 3.18
N SER A 59 7.18 -13.26 3.40
CA SER A 59 7.72 -13.57 4.72
C SER A 59 9.04 -12.80 4.91
N MET A 60 9.16 -12.04 6.00
CA MET A 60 10.40 -11.33 6.36
C MET A 60 11.64 -12.26 6.39
N SER A 61 11.45 -13.59 6.46
CA SER A 61 12.51 -14.58 6.64
C SER A 61 13.10 -15.16 5.35
N GLN A 62 12.60 -14.83 4.15
CA GLN A 62 13.10 -15.44 2.90
C GLN A 62 13.67 -14.46 1.85
N ASN A 63 13.49 -13.14 2.02
CA ASN A 63 13.86 -12.14 1.01
C ASN A 63 14.90 -11.12 1.51
N SER A 64 15.86 -11.54 2.34
CA SER A 64 16.89 -10.64 2.88
C SER A 64 17.86 -10.06 1.84
N GLU A 65 17.97 -10.66 0.64
CA GLU A 65 18.88 -10.20 -0.42
C GLU A 65 18.19 -9.38 -1.54
N ASN A 66 16.86 -9.45 -1.66
CA ASN A 66 16.07 -8.66 -2.61
C ASN A 66 14.82 -8.15 -1.90
N TRP A 67 14.93 -6.99 -1.26
CA TRP A 67 13.77 -6.32 -0.69
C TRP A 67 12.80 -5.94 -1.81
N ASP A 68 11.78 -6.77 -1.97
CA ASP A 68 10.83 -6.67 -3.05
C ASP A 68 9.76 -5.63 -2.73
N ASN A 69 9.82 -4.48 -3.42
CA ASN A 69 8.82 -3.42 -3.34
C ASN A 69 7.50 -3.79 -4.05
N ALA A 70 7.39 -4.98 -4.65
CA ALA A 70 6.20 -5.44 -5.39
C ALA A 70 4.88 -5.25 -4.62
N PRO A 71 4.76 -5.51 -3.30
CA PRO A 71 3.51 -5.27 -2.59
C PRO A 71 3.07 -3.80 -2.65
N LEU A 72 4.03 -2.87 -2.51
CA LEU A 72 3.75 -1.44 -2.55
C LEU A 72 3.48 -0.96 -3.99
N GLU A 73 4.19 -1.52 -4.97
CA GLU A 73 3.93 -1.26 -6.40
C GLU A 73 2.56 -1.76 -6.86
N ILE A 74 2.12 -2.93 -6.39
CA ILE A 74 0.78 -3.47 -6.64
C ILE A 74 -0.28 -2.47 -6.13
N MET A 75 -0.08 -1.94 -4.93
CA MET A 75 -0.98 -0.93 -4.36
C MET A 75 -1.01 0.35 -5.22
N ALA A 76 0.13 0.85 -5.68
CA ALA A 76 0.20 2.01 -6.57
C ALA A 76 -0.47 1.76 -7.93
N GLU A 77 -0.41 0.54 -8.46
CA GLU A 77 -1.03 0.19 -9.72
C GLU A 77 -2.57 0.04 -9.61
N VAL A 78 -3.04 -0.48 -8.48
CA VAL A 78 -4.47 -0.65 -8.22
C VAL A 78 -5.13 0.70 -7.91
N PHE A 79 -4.53 1.48 -7.01
CA PHE A 79 -5.09 2.72 -6.47
C PHE A 79 -4.45 3.95 -7.12
N PRO A 80 -5.19 4.66 -8.00
CA PRO A 80 -4.60 5.73 -8.80
C PRO A 80 -4.18 6.91 -7.92
N LYS A 81 -2.96 7.40 -8.12
CA LYS A 81 -2.33 8.49 -7.34
C LYS A 81 -2.02 8.13 -5.89
N LEU A 82 -2.13 6.87 -5.47
CA LEU A 82 -1.78 6.47 -4.10
C LEU A 82 -0.33 6.85 -3.76
N ALA A 83 0.60 6.77 -4.73
CA ALA A 83 1.99 7.21 -4.57
C ALA A 83 2.19 8.68 -4.15
N THR A 84 1.15 9.51 -4.27
CA THR A 84 1.17 10.92 -3.87
C THR A 84 0.74 11.15 -2.43
N THR A 85 0.07 10.17 -1.80
CA THR A 85 -0.43 10.28 -0.42
C THR A 85 0.72 10.21 0.58
N GLN A 86 0.47 10.73 1.76
CA GLN A 86 1.42 10.63 2.87
C GLN A 86 1.52 9.17 3.36
N TRP A 87 0.42 8.41 3.34
CA TRP A 87 0.43 6.98 3.65
C TRP A 87 1.46 6.20 2.83
N TYR A 88 1.49 6.40 1.50
CA TYR A 88 2.39 5.65 0.63
C TYR A 88 3.85 5.98 0.91
N LYS A 89 4.16 7.26 1.14
CA LYS A 89 5.52 7.71 1.49
C LYS A 89 5.98 7.12 2.81
N GLU A 90 5.10 7.02 3.79
CA GLU A 90 5.42 6.40 5.08
C GLU A 90 5.70 4.91 4.94
N GLN A 91 4.93 4.19 4.12
CA GLN A 91 5.23 2.78 3.81
C GLN A 91 6.55 2.63 3.05
N ASP A 92 6.80 3.44 2.01
CA ASP A 92 8.05 3.44 1.25
C ASP A 92 9.27 3.72 2.15
N ILE A 93 9.15 4.67 3.08
CA ILE A 93 10.20 4.95 4.07
C ILE A 93 10.37 3.80 5.05
N ALA A 94 9.29 3.20 5.57
CA ALA A 94 9.37 2.07 6.49
C ALA A 94 10.01 0.84 5.82
N VAL A 95 9.62 0.57 4.58
CA VAL A 95 10.23 -0.44 3.70
C VAL A 95 11.72 -0.16 3.56
N LYS A 96 12.11 1.06 3.16
CA LYS A 96 13.53 1.46 3.01
C LYS A 96 14.34 1.41 4.30
N LYS A 97 13.79 1.85 5.43
CA LYS A 97 14.51 1.85 6.72
C LYS A 97 14.77 0.43 7.24
N ASN A 98 13.87 -0.51 6.98
CA ASN A 98 14.12 -1.90 7.35
C ASN A 98 15.21 -2.57 6.48
N ILE A 99 15.53 -2.02 5.30
CA ILE A 99 16.70 -2.42 4.50
C ILE A 99 17.99 -2.00 5.19
N ASP A 100 18.08 -0.76 5.66
CA ASP A 100 19.28 -0.24 6.33
C ASP A 100 19.62 -0.99 7.62
N VAL A 101 18.62 -1.48 8.36
CA VAL A 101 18.83 -2.20 9.62
C VAL A 101 19.33 -3.64 9.42
N VAL A 102 19.08 -4.26 8.27
CA VAL A 102 19.53 -5.63 7.98
C VAL A 102 20.95 -5.68 7.39
N ILE A 103 21.44 -4.56 6.85
CA ILE A 103 22.78 -4.43 6.25
C ILE A 103 23.79 -3.77 7.23
N GLY A 104 23.35 -3.38 8.44
CA GLY A 104 24.15 -2.73 9.48
C GLY A 104 24.74 -3.67 10.53
#